data_AF-A0A1C4V418-F1
#
_entry.id   AF-A0A1C4V418-F1
#
_cell.length_a   1.000
_cell.length_b   1.000
_cell.length_c   1.000
_cell.angle_alpha   90.00
_cell.angle_beta   90.00
_cell.angle_gamma   90.00
#
_symmetry.space_group_name_H-M   'P 1'
#
loop_
_entity.id
_entity.type
_entity.pdbx_description
1 polymer ?
#
loop_
_entity_poly.entity_id
_entity_poly.type
_entity_poly.pdbx_seq_one_letter_code
_entity_poly.pdbx_strand_id
1 'polypeptide(L)'
;MIDELDKGNRAGGDRGYRAAYTVSYIDNVAQAGGRVRSRHSSDEGHPRGKVTVEVVLDPPGHARLRNNDDEIVARAVDIQTLVGRPIRLLTHDVKMRMRGRDAGLRVDKLEEPGKDEKPSRRRRREVD
;
A
#
# COMPACT_ATOMS: atom_id res chain seq x y z
N MET A 1 -7.23 -1.80 5.57
CA MET A 1 -6.50 -2.09 4.33
C MET A 1 -6.02 -3.54 4.19
N ILE A 2 -5.06 -4.04 4.98
CA ILE A 2 -4.55 -5.43 4.80
C ILE A 2 -5.68 -6.46 4.92
N ASP A 3 -6.55 -6.32 5.92
CA ASP A 3 -7.72 -7.18 6.09
C ASP A 3 -8.72 -7.08 4.93
N GLU A 4 -8.80 -5.93 4.26
CA GLU A 4 -9.69 -5.75 3.11
C GLU A 4 -9.13 -6.43 1.87
N LEU A 5 -7.80 -6.36 1.67
CA LEU A 5 -7.12 -7.10 0.62
C LEU A 5 -7.21 -8.61 0.85
N ASP A 6 -7.07 -9.07 2.10
CA ASP A 6 -7.28 -10.48 2.44
C ASP A 6 -8.74 -10.91 2.18
N LYS A 7 -9.74 -10.14 2.62
CA LYS A 7 -11.13 -10.45 2.26
C LYS A 7 -11.35 -10.45 0.74
N GLY A 8 -10.70 -9.53 0.04
CA GLY A 8 -10.77 -9.38 -1.42
C GLY A 8 -10.17 -10.55 -2.18
N ASN A 9 -9.20 -11.29 -1.62
CA ASN A 9 -8.61 -12.46 -2.28
C ASN A 9 -9.60 -13.61 -2.47
N ARG A 10 -10.70 -13.62 -1.70
CA ARG A 10 -11.80 -14.59 -1.82
C ARG A 10 -12.72 -14.28 -3.01
N ALA A 11 -12.59 -13.11 -3.62
CA ALA A 11 -13.29 -12.81 -4.86
C ALA A 11 -12.73 -13.68 -6.00
N GLY A 12 -13.58 -14.08 -6.95
CA GLY A 12 -13.12 -14.77 -8.16
C GLY A 12 -12.44 -13.83 -9.16
N GLY A 13 -11.76 -14.43 -10.15
CA GLY A 13 -11.24 -13.72 -11.32
C GLY A 13 -10.09 -12.76 -11.04
N ASP A 14 -9.98 -11.72 -11.86
CA ASP A 14 -8.84 -10.79 -11.86
C ASP A 14 -8.72 -10.01 -10.53
N ARG A 15 -9.86 -9.60 -9.97
CA ARG A 15 -9.92 -8.85 -8.71
C ARG A 15 -9.34 -9.65 -7.54
N GLY A 16 -9.74 -10.91 -7.39
CA GLY A 16 -9.22 -11.79 -6.35
C GLY A 16 -7.74 -12.09 -6.52
N TYR A 17 -7.33 -12.37 -7.76
CA TYR A 17 -5.91 -12.57 -8.08
C TYR A 17 -5.06 -11.35 -7.69
N ARG A 18 -5.48 -10.14 -8.07
CA ARG A 18 -4.74 -8.91 -7.73
C ARG A 18 -4.68 -8.69 -6.22
N ALA A 19 -5.77 -8.95 -5.50
CA ALA A 19 -5.80 -8.84 -4.04
C ALA A 19 -4.83 -9.84 -3.38
N ALA A 20 -4.90 -11.12 -3.77
CA ALA A 20 -3.99 -12.16 -3.28
C ALA A 20 -2.52 -11.82 -3.57
N TYR A 21 -2.22 -11.46 -4.82
CA TYR A 21 -0.87 -11.08 -5.25
C TYR A 21 -0.34 -9.90 -4.44
N THR A 22 -1.17 -8.87 -4.22
CA THR A 22 -0.77 -7.66 -3.48
C THR A 22 -0.44 -8.00 -2.02
N VAL A 23 -1.27 -8.79 -1.34
CA VAL A 23 -0.99 -9.23 0.04
C VAL A 23 0.34 -10.00 0.10
N SER A 24 0.53 -11.00 -0.78
CA SER A 24 1.77 -11.77 -0.82
C SER A 24 2.99 -10.90 -1.15
N TYR A 25 2.86 -9.93 -2.05
CA TYR A 25 3.95 -9.02 -2.39
C TYR A 25 4.34 -8.15 -1.19
N ILE A 26 3.36 -7.57 -0.49
CA ILE A 26 3.60 -6.74 0.72
C ILE A 26 4.27 -7.59 1.81
N ASP A 27 3.78 -8.79 2.08
CA ASP A 27 4.35 -9.69 3.09
C ASP A 27 5.81 -10.04 2.77
N ASN A 28 6.10 -10.44 1.52
CA ASN A 28 7.46 -10.71 1.07
C ASN A 28 8.40 -9.49 1.23
N VAL A 29 7.94 -8.29 0.87
CA VAL A 29 8.71 -7.05 1.04
C VAL A 29 8.94 -6.74 2.51
N ALA A 30 7.93 -6.93 3.37
CA ALA A 30 8.04 -6.70 4.81
C ALA A 30 9.05 -7.65 5.45
N GLN A 31 9.00 -8.95 5.11
CA GLN A 31 9.97 -9.96 5.56
C GLN A 31 11.41 -9.64 5.08
N ALA A 32 11.56 -9.00 3.92
CA ALA A 32 12.84 -8.50 3.41
C ALA A 32 13.29 -7.16 4.04
N GLY A 33 12.73 -6.77 5.19
CA GLY A 33 13.06 -5.54 5.90
C GLY A 33 12.48 -4.28 5.25
N GLY A 34 11.38 -4.43 4.50
CA GLY A 34 10.63 -3.32 3.91
C GLY A 34 11.32 -2.66 2.72
N ARG A 35 12.35 -3.26 2.11
CA ARG A 35 13.13 -2.62 1.04
C ARG A 35 12.52 -2.89 -0.33
N VAL A 36 11.92 -1.87 -0.94
CA VAL A 36 11.42 -1.96 -2.33
C VAL A 36 12.54 -1.61 -3.32
N ARG A 37 13.38 -0.63 -2.99
CA ARG A 37 14.54 -0.25 -3.81
C ARG A 37 15.74 0.08 -2.94
N SER A 38 16.85 -0.64 -3.16
CA SER A 38 18.03 -0.63 -2.29
C SER A 38 19.07 0.44 -2.63
N ARG A 39 19.12 0.96 -3.87
CA ARG A 39 20.14 1.94 -4.30
C ARG A 39 19.62 2.87 -5.39
N HIS A 40 20.33 3.98 -5.59
CA HIS A 40 20.15 4.91 -6.71
C HIS A 40 20.30 4.17 -8.05
N SER A 41 19.22 3.61 -8.61
CA SER A 41 19.16 3.30 -10.04
C SER A 41 18.85 4.61 -10.75
N SER A 42 19.90 5.36 -11.12
CA SER A 42 19.76 6.50 -12.00
C SER A 42 19.79 6.01 -13.44
N ASP A 43 18.68 5.47 -13.90
CA ASP A 43 18.35 5.50 -15.32
C ASP A 43 17.45 6.71 -15.52
N GLU A 44 17.76 7.53 -16.52
CA GLU A 44 17.05 8.78 -16.82
C GLU A 44 15.53 8.52 -16.82
N GLY A 45 14.81 9.20 -15.92
CA GLY A 45 13.35 9.07 -15.78
C GLY A 45 12.83 8.48 -14.47
N HIS A 46 13.67 7.85 -13.63
CA HIS A 46 13.20 7.27 -12.36
C HIS A 46 13.51 8.19 -11.14
N PRO A 47 12.56 8.36 -10.19
CA PRO A 47 12.81 9.10 -8.96
C PRO A 47 14.00 8.47 -8.22
N ARG A 48 14.99 9.27 -7.80
CA ARG A 48 16.21 8.78 -7.14
C ARG A 48 15.95 8.39 -5.67
N GLY A 49 16.79 7.51 -5.12
CA GLY A 49 16.88 7.24 -3.68
C GLY A 49 16.31 5.91 -3.19
N LYS A 50 16.57 5.59 -1.92
CA LYS A 50 16.06 4.41 -1.21
C LYS A 50 14.54 4.49 -1.08
N VAL A 51 13.83 3.42 -1.43
CA VAL A 51 12.38 3.30 -1.21
C VAL A 51 12.13 2.15 -0.26
N THR A 52 11.40 2.43 0.80
CA THR A 52 10.95 1.44 1.77
C THR A 52 9.44 1.43 1.91
N VAL A 53 8.91 0.29 2.30
CA VAL A 53 7.51 0.05 2.68
C VAL A 53 7.52 -0.46 4.10
N GLU A 54 6.61 0.07 4.91
CA GLU A 54 6.37 -0.36 6.27
C GLU A 54 4.89 -0.70 6.42
N VAL A 55 4.60 -1.83 7.04
CA VAL A 55 3.24 -2.25 7.37
C VAL A 55 2.99 -1.88 8.82
N VAL A 56 2.24 -0.80 9.03
CA VAL A 56 1.85 -0.34 10.38
C VAL A 56 0.56 -1.03 10.76
N LEU A 57 0.65 -2.00 11.69
CA LEU A 57 -0.52 -2.69 12.23
C LEU A 57 -1.22 -1.85 13.30
N ASP A 58 -2.48 -2.17 13.55
CA ASP A 58 -3.23 -1.56 14.65
C ASP A 58 -2.60 -2.00 15.98
N PRO A 59 -2.39 -1.06 16.94
CA PRO A 59 -1.85 -1.42 18.24
C PRO A 59 -2.85 -2.30 19.01
N PRO A 60 -2.38 -3.12 19.97
CA PRO A 60 -3.27 -3.89 20.84
C PRO A 60 -4.31 -3.00 21.52
N GLY A 61 -5.57 -3.43 21.51
CA GLY A 61 -6.69 -2.67 22.08
C GLY A 61 -7.24 -1.55 21.20
N HIS A 62 -6.71 -1.36 19.98
CA HIS A 62 -7.24 -0.38 19.04
C HIS A 62 -8.69 -0.73 18.62
N ALA A 63 -9.59 0.22 18.82
CA ALA A 63 -10.96 0.13 18.34
C ALA A 63 -11.08 0.89 17.02
N ARG A 64 -11.25 0.14 15.93
CA ARG A 64 -11.40 0.74 14.59
C ARG A 64 -12.65 1.61 14.51
N LEU A 65 -12.52 2.72 13.78
CA LEU A 65 -13.64 3.53 13.35
C LEU A 65 -14.57 2.72 12.46
N ARG A 66 -15.85 3.13 12.44
CA ARG A 66 -16.90 2.44 11.66
C ARG A 66 -16.63 2.48 10.17
N ASN A 67 -15.97 3.52 9.68
CA ASN A 67 -15.62 3.69 8.28
C ASN A 67 -14.10 3.53 8.11
N ASN A 68 -13.70 2.64 7.21
CA ASN A 68 -12.30 2.34 6.95
C ASN A 68 -11.55 3.52 6.31
N ASP A 69 -12.20 4.38 5.53
CA ASP A 69 -11.56 5.60 5.00
C ASP A 69 -11.21 6.55 6.13
N ASP A 70 -12.15 6.75 7.07
CA ASP A 70 -11.95 7.63 8.22
C ASP A 70 -10.81 7.09 9.11
N GLU A 71 -10.76 5.77 9.27
CA GLU A 71 -9.66 5.07 9.96
C GLU A 71 -8.32 5.32 9.27
N ILE A 72 -8.22 5.11 7.95
CA ILE A 72 -6.98 5.33 7.20
C ILE A 72 -6.50 6.78 7.33
N VAL A 73 -7.42 7.74 7.25
CA VAL A 73 -7.09 9.17 7.41
C VAL A 73 -6.61 9.46 8.83
N ALA A 74 -7.30 8.96 9.87
CA ALA A 74 -6.90 9.16 11.27
C ALA A 74 -5.49 8.61 11.53
N ARG A 75 -5.22 7.37 11.08
CA ARG A 75 -3.91 6.73 11.23
C ARG A 75 -2.80 7.49 10.49
N ALA A 76 -3.12 8.05 9.32
CA ALA A 76 -2.19 8.90 8.60
C ALA A 76 -1.86 10.19 9.38
N VAL A 77 -2.86 10.85 9.97
CA VAL A 77 -2.64 12.04 10.82
C VAL A 77 -1.81 11.71 12.06
N ASP A 78 -2.05 10.58 12.71
CA ASP A 78 -1.24 10.10 13.84
C ASP A 78 0.23 9.93 13.43
N ILE A 79 0.47 9.25 12.31
CA ILE A 79 1.83 9.06 11.78
C ILE A 79 2.47 10.42 11.48
N GLN A 80 1.75 11.32 10.79
CA GLN A 80 2.24 12.68 10.48
C GLN A 80 2.69 13.42 11.74
N THR A 81 1.89 13.32 12.80
CA THR A 81 2.15 13.95 14.09
C THR A 81 3.41 13.37 14.74
N LEU A 82 3.53 12.04 14.75
CA LEU A 82 4.69 11.34 15.30
C LEU A 82 5.99 11.65 14.56
N VAL A 83 5.95 11.75 13.22
CA VAL A 83 7.16 12.00 12.42
C VAL A 83 7.53 13.49 12.32
N GLY A 84 6.65 14.40 12.75
CA GLY A 84 6.89 15.84 12.74
C GLY A 84 7.11 16.44 11.34
N ARG A 85 6.65 15.77 10.28
CA ARG A 85 6.81 16.22 8.88
C ARG A 85 5.60 15.84 8.04
N PRO A 86 5.28 16.61 6.98
CA PRO A 86 4.15 16.30 6.12
C PRO A 86 4.27 14.90 5.51
N ILE A 87 3.18 14.14 5.55
CA ILE A 87 3.05 12.88 4.81
C ILE A 87 2.07 13.05 3.65
N ARG A 88 2.10 12.10 2.72
CA ARG A 88 1.21 12.09 1.56
C ARG A 88 0.34 10.86 1.54
N LEU A 89 -0.98 11.08 1.46
CA LEU A 89 -1.98 10.05 1.23
C LEU A 89 -2.17 9.86 -0.29
N LEU A 90 -2.04 8.61 -0.76
CA LEU A 90 -2.27 8.22 -2.16
C LEU A 90 -3.54 7.40 -2.26
N THR A 91 -4.47 7.80 -3.13
CA THR A 91 -5.72 7.05 -3.33
C THR A 91 -6.44 7.38 -4.64
N HIS A 92 -7.19 6.41 -5.17
CA HIS A 92 -8.14 6.63 -6.27
C HIS A 92 -9.50 7.15 -5.78
N ASP A 93 -9.85 6.98 -4.49
CA ASP A 93 -11.16 7.33 -3.95
C ASP A 93 -11.32 8.85 -3.74
N VAL A 94 -12.32 9.45 -4.38
CA VAL A 94 -12.60 10.90 -4.29
C VAL A 94 -12.97 11.32 -2.86
N LYS A 95 -13.79 10.53 -2.15
CA LYS A 95 -14.24 10.83 -0.79
C LYS A 95 -13.07 10.76 0.18
N MET A 96 -12.23 9.72 0.08
CA MET A 96 -11.04 9.64 0.92
C MET A 96 -10.06 10.79 0.63
N ARG A 97 -9.93 11.24 -0.62
CA ARG A 97 -9.13 12.44 -0.93
C ARG A 97 -9.67 13.70 -0.26
N MET A 98 -11.00 13.90 -0.28
CA MET A 98 -11.62 15.06 0.37
C MET A 98 -11.37 15.03 1.88
N ARG A 99 -11.60 13.90 2.54
CA ARG A 99 -11.34 13.72 3.98
C ARG A 99 -9.88 13.92 4.36
N GLY A 100 -8.95 13.38 3.57
CA GLY A 100 -7.52 13.55 3.85
C GLY A 100 -7.08 15.02 3.76
N ARG A 101 -7.61 15.78 2.80
CA ARG A 101 -7.33 17.23 2.68
C ARG A 101 -7.91 18.02 3.84
N ASP A 102 -9.14 17.72 4.23
CA ASP A 102 -9.81 18.33 5.39
C ASP A 102 -9.01 18.08 6.69
N ALA A 103 -8.44 16.87 6.83
CA ALA A 103 -7.57 16.50 7.93
C ALA A 103 -6.12 17.03 7.84
N GLY A 104 -5.80 17.88 6.86
CA GLY A 104 -4.48 18.52 6.74
C GLY A 104 -3.37 17.65 6.14
N LEU A 105 -3.71 16.53 5.49
CA LEU A 105 -2.74 15.70 4.78
C LEU A 105 -2.45 16.26 3.37
N ARG A 106 -1.26 16.00 2.84
CA ARG A 106 -1.03 16.12 1.38
C ARG A 106 -1.70 14.93 0.70
N VAL A 107 -2.39 15.15 -0.41
CA VAL A 107 -3.18 14.11 -1.06
C VAL A 107 -3.04 14.13 -2.58
N ASP A 108 -2.61 13.01 -3.16
CA ASP A 108 -2.57 12.82 -4.60
C ASP A 108 -3.50 11.69 -5.06
N LYS A 109 -4.03 11.85 -6.27
CA LYS A 109 -4.75 10.79 -6.96
C LYS A 109 -3.72 9.80 -7.51
N LEU A 110 -3.89 8.51 -7.24
CA LEU A 110 -3.08 7.50 -7.91
C LEU A 110 -3.55 7.40 -9.37
N GLU A 111 -2.61 7.39 -10.31
CA GLU A 111 -2.93 7.14 -11.72
C GLU A 111 -3.10 5.65 -11.93
N GLU A 112 -4.06 5.26 -12.77
CA GLU A 112 -4.18 3.85 -13.12
C GLU A 112 -2.95 3.49 -13.96
N PRO A 113 -2.18 2.45 -13.57
CA PRO A 113 -1.13 1.98 -14.45
C PRO A 113 -1.76 1.57 -15.79
N GLY A 114 -0.99 1.73 -16.87
CA GLY A 114 -1.36 1.15 -18.16
C GLY A 114 -1.64 -0.35 -18.02
N LYS A 115 -2.29 -0.96 -19.03
CA LYS A 115 -2.54 -2.42 -19.02
C LYS A 115 -1.21 -3.19 -19.02
N ASP A 116 -0.64 -3.44 -17.85
CA ASP A 116 0.55 -4.27 -17.70
C ASP A 116 0.17 -5.75 -17.84
N GLU A 117 1.03 -6.48 -18.55
CA GLU A 117 0.95 -7.92 -18.77
C GLU A 117 1.06 -8.65 -17.42
N LYS A 118 0.18 -9.65 -17.20
CA LYS A 118 0.15 -10.40 -15.93
C LYS A 118 1.53 -11.02 -15.66
N PRO A 119 2.16 -10.80 -14.49
CA PRO A 119 3.42 -11.44 -14.18
C PRO A 119 3.25 -12.96 -14.27
N SER A 120 4.03 -13.59 -15.16
CA SER A 120 3.89 -15.01 -15.43
C SER A 120 4.09 -15.80 -14.13
N ARG A 121 3.19 -16.75 -13.85
CA ARG A 121 3.35 -17.67 -12.72
C ARG A 121 4.65 -18.43 -12.94
N ARG A 122 5.74 -18.06 -12.26
CA ARG A 122 6.90 -18.94 -12.12
C ARG A 122 6.40 -20.19 -11.39
N ARG A 123 6.16 -21.27 -12.16
CA ARG A 123 5.98 -22.61 -11.60
C ARG A 123 7.23 -22.88 -10.77
N ARG A 124 7.07 -23.07 -9.45
CA ARG A 124 8.09 -23.77 -8.66
C ARG A 124 8.25 -25.13 -9.34
N ARG A 125 9.41 -25.37 -9.96
CA ARG A 125 9.81 -26.73 -10.27
C ARG A 125 10.17 -27.36 -8.93
N GLU A 126 9.42 -28.40 -8.55
CA GLU A 126 9.90 -29.40 -7.61
C GLU A 126 11.24 -29.92 -8.15
N VAL A 127 12.23 -29.95 -7.28
CA VAL A 127 13.49 -30.64 -7.52
C VAL A 127 13.36 -31.91 -6.71
N ASP A 128 13.29 -33.04 -7.42
CA ASP A 128 13.42 -34.40 -6.86
C ASP A 128 14.79 -34.59 -6.18
#